data_AF-S6EWR9-F1
#
_entry.id   AF-S6EWR9-F1
#
_cell.length_a   1.000
_cell.length_b   1.000
_cell.length_c   1.000
_cell.angle_alpha   90.00
_cell.angle_beta   90.00
_cell.angle_gamma   90.00
#
_symmetry.space_group_name_H-M   'P 1'
#
loop_
_entity.id
_entity.type
_entity.pdbx_description
1 polymer ?
#
loop_
_entity_poly.entity_id
_entity_poly.type
_entity_poly.pdbx_seq_one_letter_code
_entity_poly.pdbx_strand_id
1 'polypeptide(L)'
;MITATNKVEKIKCAFAYGVVDYLIKPFEFDRFQEAINKFLAKDNLLKESSKIKQKQIDNLSKTEINLDLPKGLNEKTLKKLTDFLEDNIGTIWTIREIAGEIGISNVTIKKYMEYLEEVGKVSSTITYGNIGRPEYKYEYIKNMV
;
A
#
# COMPACT_ATOMS: atom_id res chain seq x y z
N MET A 1 -11.11 17.56 3.99
CA MET A 1 -10.80 18.81 4.72
C MET A 1 -9.36 19.17 4.44
N ILE A 2 -9.07 20.45 4.19
CA ILE A 2 -7.71 20.92 3.90
C ILE A 2 -7.31 21.93 4.97
N THR A 3 -6.13 21.78 5.55
CA THR A 3 -5.65 22.61 6.67
C THR A 3 -4.13 22.73 6.67
N ALA A 4 -3.59 23.62 7.50
CA ALA A 4 -2.16 23.66 7.82
C ALA A 4 -1.82 22.97 9.17
N THR A 5 -2.83 22.53 9.94
CA THR A 5 -2.59 21.93 11.25
C THR A 5 -2.35 20.43 11.15
N ASN A 6 -1.34 19.95 11.87
CA ASN A 6 -0.98 18.55 12.02
C ASN A 6 -1.24 18.03 13.44
N LYS A 7 -2.01 18.78 14.26
CA LYS A 7 -2.33 18.39 15.63
C LYS A 7 -3.28 17.18 15.65
N VAL A 8 -2.87 16.11 16.33
CA VAL A 8 -3.59 14.84 16.38
C VAL A 8 -5.01 15.00 16.92
N GLU A 9 -5.22 15.88 17.91
CA GLU A 9 -6.54 16.12 18.50
C GLU A 9 -7.49 16.72 17.45
N LYS A 10 -7.01 17.65 16.62
CA LYS A 10 -7.79 18.25 15.55
C LYS A 10 -8.12 17.24 14.44
N ILE A 11 -7.19 16.35 14.13
CA ILE A 11 -7.41 15.26 13.16
C ILE A 11 -8.48 14.30 13.67
N LYS A 12 -8.37 13.85 14.93
CA LYS A 12 -9.38 12.99 15.58
C LYS A 12 -10.76 13.63 15.57
N CYS A 13 -10.86 14.90 15.96
CA CYS A 13 -12.12 15.63 15.92
C CYS A 13 -12.69 15.72 14.50
N ALA A 14 -11.86 16.02 13.50
CA ALA A 14 -12.31 16.11 12.11
C ALA A 14 -12.94 14.79 11.63
N PHE A 15 -12.29 13.65 11.88
CA PHE A 15 -12.86 12.35 11.53
C PHE A 15 -14.14 12.02 12.32
N ALA A 16 -14.21 12.39 13.60
CA ALA A 16 -15.42 12.25 14.40
C ALA A 16 -16.60 13.07 13.85
N TYR A 17 -16.33 14.22 13.20
CA TYR A 17 -17.34 15.01 12.48
C TYR A 17 -17.68 14.46 11.09
N GLY A 18 -17.21 13.27 10.73
CA GLY A 18 -17.54 12.62 9.46
C GLY A 18 -16.75 13.15 8.27
N VAL A 19 -15.64 13.85 8.49
CA VAL A 19 -14.71 14.22 7.41
C VAL A 19 -14.20 12.96 6.72
N VAL A 20 -14.33 12.92 5.39
CA VAL A 20 -13.94 11.75 4.58
C VAL A 20 -12.43 11.60 4.46
N ASP A 21 -11.70 12.72 4.31
CA ASP A 21 -10.25 12.72 4.20
C ASP A 21 -9.65 14.04 4.72
N TYR A 22 -8.39 14.03 5.16
CA TYR A 22 -7.70 15.15 5.81
C TYR A 22 -6.36 15.45 5.14
N LEU A 23 -6.22 16.66 4.58
CA LEU A 23 -5.02 17.11 3.88
C LEU A 23 -4.33 18.21 4.65
N ILE A 24 -3.04 18.01 4.93
CA ILE A 24 -2.17 18.96 5.59
C ILE A 24 -1.32 19.63 4.53
N LYS A 25 -1.29 20.96 4.53
CA LYS A 25 -0.45 21.76 3.63
C LYS A 25 1.02 21.75 4.09
N PRO A 26 1.99 21.80 3.15
CA PRO A 26 1.81 21.66 1.70
C PRO A 26 1.57 20.19 1.31
N PHE A 27 0.80 19.96 0.24
CA PHE A 27 0.55 18.65 -0.32
C PHE A 27 0.73 18.69 -1.85
N GLU A 28 1.14 17.57 -2.43
CA GLU A 28 1.27 17.40 -3.87
C GLU A 28 -0.10 17.23 -4.53
N PHE A 29 -0.19 17.52 -5.85
CA PHE A 29 -1.44 17.38 -6.60
C PHE A 29 -2.02 15.96 -6.55
N ASP A 30 -1.16 14.94 -6.61
CA ASP A 30 -1.56 13.53 -6.56
C ASP A 30 -2.37 13.23 -5.28
N ARG A 31 -1.87 13.68 -4.12
CA ARG A 31 -2.56 13.51 -2.84
C ARG A 31 -3.92 14.22 -2.79
N PHE A 32 -4.04 15.37 -3.46
CA PHE A 32 -5.32 16.08 -3.61
C PHE A 32 -6.30 15.33 -4.49
N GLN A 33 -5.84 14.81 -5.63
CA GLN A 33 -6.65 14.01 -6.53
C GLN A 33 -7.21 12.76 -5.84
N GLU A 34 -6.39 12.09 -5.02
CA GLU A 34 -6.85 10.95 -4.22
C GLU A 34 -7.97 11.31 -3.24
N ALA A 35 -7.85 12.44 -2.55
CA ALA A 35 -8.85 12.90 -1.61
C ALA A 35 -10.21 13.10 -2.28
N ILE A 36 -10.18 13.64 -3.51
CA ILE A 36 -11.37 13.80 -4.35
C ILE A 36 -11.92 12.45 -4.81
N ASN A 37 -11.06 11.54 -5.27
CA ASN A 37 -11.48 10.20 -5.71
C ASN A 37 -12.14 9.40 -4.56
N LYS A 38 -11.59 9.47 -3.34
CA LYS A 38 -12.18 8.86 -2.14
C LYS A 38 -13.56 9.44 -1.83
N PHE A 39 -13.71 10.76 -1.95
CA PHE A 39 -15.00 11.42 -1.78
C PHE A 39 -16.01 10.97 -2.84
N LEU A 40 -15.65 10.98 -4.12
CA LEU A 40 -16.53 10.57 -5.22
C LEU A 40 -16.94 9.10 -5.12
N ALA A 41 -16.02 8.21 -4.76
CA ALA A 41 -16.33 6.79 -4.55
C ALA A 41 -17.38 6.60 -3.43
N LYS A 42 -17.20 7.32 -2.31
CA LYS A 42 -18.16 7.30 -1.21
C LYS A 42 -19.52 7.90 -1.61
N ASP A 43 -19.51 9.03 -2.30
CA ASP A 43 -20.73 9.71 -2.76
C ASP A 43 -21.53 8.85 -3.77
N ASN A 44 -20.85 8.22 -4.73
CA ASN A 44 -21.49 7.33 -5.70
C ASN A 44 -22.12 6.10 -5.03
N LEU A 45 -21.43 5.46 -4.07
CA LEU A 45 -22.00 4.34 -3.32
C LEU A 45 -23.28 4.72 -2.58
N LEU A 46 -23.30 5.90 -1.96
CA LEU A 46 -24.46 6.40 -1.20
C LEU A 46 -25.60 6.87 -2.11
N LYS A 47 -25.32 7.31 -3.33
CA LYS A 47 -26.33 7.75 -4.32
C LYS A 47 -26.95 6.60 -5.12
N GLU A 48 -26.16 5.59 -5.49
CA GLU A 48 -26.61 4.53 -6.40
C GLU A 48 -27.44 3.43 -5.72
N SER A 49 -27.49 3.37 -4.39
CA SER A 49 -28.06 2.22 -3.68
C SER A 49 -29.20 2.60 -2.73
N SER A 50 -30.43 2.18 -3.07
CA SER A 50 -31.56 2.17 -2.14
C SER A 50 -31.36 1.15 -1.00
N LYS A 51 -30.44 0.19 -1.19
CA LYS A 51 -29.95 -0.76 -0.18
C LYS A 51 -28.46 -1.03 -0.39
N ILE A 52 -27.65 -0.68 0.61
CA ILE A 52 -26.20 -0.97 0.64
C ILE A 52 -25.99 -2.38 1.22
N LYS A 53 -25.17 -3.22 0.58
CA LYS A 53 -24.79 -4.54 1.13
C LYS A 53 -23.66 -4.39 2.16
N GLN A 54 -23.65 -5.21 3.22
CA GLN A 54 -22.63 -5.17 4.28
C GLN A 54 -21.19 -5.18 3.73
N LYS A 55 -20.90 -6.00 2.72
CA LYS A 55 -19.58 -6.04 2.05
C LYS A 55 -19.13 -4.69 1.48
N GLN A 56 -20.07 -3.84 1.03
CA GLN A 56 -19.77 -2.50 0.54
C GLN A 56 -19.48 -1.53 1.69
N ILE A 57 -20.16 -1.70 2.83
CA ILE A 57 -19.89 -0.96 4.08
C ILE A 57 -18.52 -1.35 4.64
N ASP A 58 -18.19 -2.64 4.65
CA ASP A 58 -16.90 -3.12 5.15
C ASP A 58 -15.73 -2.57 4.32
N ASN A 59 -15.93 -2.44 3.00
CA ASN A 59 -14.96 -1.78 2.12
C ASN A 59 -14.86 -0.25 2.37
N LEU A 60 -15.90 0.40 2.88
CA LEU A 60 -15.88 1.81 3.28
C LEU A 60 -15.17 2.03 4.63
N SER A 61 -15.26 1.07 5.55
CA SER A 61 -14.64 1.12 6.88
C SER A 61 -13.19 0.65 6.90
N LYS A 62 -12.75 -0.12 5.90
CA LYS A 62 -11.32 -0.33 5.67
C LYS A 62 -10.73 1.03 5.31
N THR A 63 -10.19 1.68 6.32
CA THR A 63 -9.20 2.74 6.16
C THR A 63 -7.99 2.05 5.52
N GLU A 64 -8.04 1.82 4.21
CA GLU A 64 -6.83 1.58 3.44
C GLU A 64 -6.03 2.85 3.65
N ILE A 65 -5.03 2.74 4.51
CA ILE A 65 -3.94 3.68 4.58
C ILE A 65 -3.29 3.57 3.19
N ASN A 66 -3.84 4.28 2.22
CA ASN A 66 -3.18 4.56 0.95
C ASN A 66 -1.99 5.42 1.33
N LEU A 67 -0.90 4.75 1.67
CA LEU A 67 0.43 5.29 1.54
C LEU A 67 0.61 5.40 0.04
N ASP A 68 0.46 6.62 -0.50
CA ASP A 68 0.76 6.93 -1.90
C ASP A 68 2.01 6.16 -2.31
N LEU A 69 1.88 5.35 -3.38
CA LEU A 69 3.00 4.55 -3.85
C LEU A 69 4.13 5.51 -4.25
N PRO A 70 5.38 5.31 -3.75
CA PRO A 70 6.51 6.15 -4.12
C PRO A 70 6.62 6.32 -5.63
N LYS A 71 6.93 7.54 -6.10
CA LYS A 71 6.99 7.88 -7.53
C LYS A 71 7.75 6.81 -8.32
N GLY A 72 7.09 6.29 -9.35
CA GLY A 72 7.62 5.22 -10.21
C GLY A 72 7.39 3.79 -9.67
N LEU A 73 6.43 3.59 -8.78
CA LEU A 73 5.78 2.31 -8.49
C LEU A 73 4.36 2.33 -9.09
N ASN A 74 3.91 1.20 -9.61
CA ASN A 74 2.63 1.03 -10.27
C ASN A 74 1.78 0.04 -9.46
N GLU A 75 0.57 0.45 -9.11
CA GLU A 75 -0.36 -0.33 -8.28
C GLU A 75 -0.65 -1.74 -8.83
N LYS A 76 -0.82 -1.89 -10.15
CA LYS A 76 -1.05 -3.21 -10.78
C LYS A 76 0.15 -4.14 -10.60
N THR A 77 1.36 -3.58 -10.68
CA THR A 77 2.59 -4.34 -10.51
C THR A 77 2.81 -4.70 -9.04
N LEU A 78 2.54 -3.77 -8.13
CA LEU A 78 2.59 -4.03 -6.69
C LEU A 78 1.62 -5.13 -6.32
N LYS A 79 0.36 -5.03 -6.77
CA LYS A 79 -0.65 -6.05 -6.52
C LYS A 79 -0.19 -7.42 -7.03
N LYS A 80 0.33 -7.51 -8.26
CA LYS A 80 0.83 -8.77 -8.83
C LYS A 80 1.96 -9.36 -7.98
N LEU A 81 2.87 -8.52 -7.47
CA LEU A 81 3.94 -8.96 -6.58
C LEU A 81 3.42 -9.42 -5.22
N THR A 82 2.51 -8.66 -4.62
CA THR A 82 1.90 -9.02 -3.32
C THR A 82 1.10 -10.32 -3.44
N ASP A 83 0.27 -10.47 -4.47
CA ASP A 83 -0.49 -11.70 -4.73
C ASP A 83 0.47 -12.90 -4.84
N PHE A 84 1.56 -12.78 -5.61
CA PHE A 84 2.58 -13.83 -5.73
C PHE A 84 3.22 -14.20 -4.38
N LEU A 85 3.56 -13.21 -3.56
CA LEU A 85 4.17 -13.44 -2.25
C LEU A 85 3.18 -14.08 -1.26
N GLU A 86 1.90 -13.69 -1.33
CA GLU A 86 0.82 -14.27 -0.51
C GLU A 86 0.50 -15.71 -0.90
N ASP A 87 0.55 -16.04 -2.19
CA ASP A 87 0.37 -17.41 -2.68
C ASP A 87 1.53 -18.33 -2.27
N ASN A 88 2.69 -17.78 -1.94
CA ASN A 88 3.92 -18.50 -1.62
C ASN A 88 4.43 -18.24 -0.18
N ILE A 89 3.52 -18.00 0.76
CA ILE A 89 3.85 -17.73 2.18
C ILE A 89 4.76 -18.84 2.76
N GLY A 90 5.79 -18.41 3.51
CA GLY A 90 6.77 -19.30 4.14
C GLY A 90 7.92 -19.72 3.23
N THR A 91 7.93 -19.25 1.98
CA THR A 91 9.06 -19.44 1.06
C THR A 91 9.97 -18.21 1.09
N ILE A 92 11.28 -18.45 1.08
CA ILE A 92 12.30 -17.40 1.01
C ILE A 92 12.69 -17.21 -0.45
N TRP A 93 12.67 -15.97 -0.91
CA TRP A 93 12.87 -15.62 -2.31
C TRP A 93 14.01 -14.62 -2.52
N THR A 94 14.80 -14.81 -3.55
CA THR A 94 15.74 -13.80 -4.07
C THR A 94 15.04 -12.90 -5.09
N ILE A 95 15.58 -11.68 -5.30
CA ILE A 95 15.08 -10.78 -6.35
C ILE A 95 15.05 -11.45 -7.73
N ARG A 96 16.04 -12.30 -8.02
CA ARG A 96 16.18 -13.01 -9.31
C ARG A 96 15.09 -14.04 -9.52
N GLU A 97 14.76 -14.82 -8.50
CA GLU A 97 13.71 -15.83 -8.58
C GLU A 97 12.35 -15.16 -8.82
N ILE A 98 12.04 -14.11 -8.05
CA ILE A 98 10.79 -13.37 -8.19
C ILE A 98 10.68 -12.71 -9.56
N ALA A 99 11.77 -12.12 -10.05
CA ALA A 99 11.83 -11.54 -11.40
C ALA A 99 11.54 -12.59 -12.48
N GLY A 100 12.06 -13.81 -12.31
CA GLY A 100 11.81 -14.95 -13.20
C GLY A 100 10.35 -15.39 -13.20
N GLU A 101 9.77 -15.59 -12.02
CA GLU A 101 8.38 -16.05 -11.86
C GLU A 101 7.36 -15.03 -12.34
N ILE A 102 7.54 -13.75 -12.00
CA ILE A 102 6.57 -12.69 -12.30
C ILE A 102 6.79 -12.10 -13.70
N GLY A 103 7.97 -12.31 -14.30
CA GLY A 103 8.34 -11.77 -15.61
C GLY A 103 8.61 -10.27 -15.60
N ILE A 104 9.28 -9.78 -14.54
CA ILE A 104 9.57 -8.35 -14.31
C ILE A 104 11.07 -8.17 -14.09
N SER A 105 11.64 -7.02 -14.48
CA SER A 105 13.08 -6.80 -14.34
C SER A 105 13.54 -6.84 -12.88
N ASN A 106 14.76 -7.33 -12.63
CA ASN A 106 15.38 -7.36 -11.29
C ASN A 106 15.40 -5.97 -10.61
N VAL A 107 15.68 -4.90 -11.37
CA VAL A 107 15.75 -3.52 -10.85
C VAL A 107 14.37 -3.05 -10.40
N THR A 108 13.33 -3.43 -11.15
CA THR A 108 11.94 -3.17 -10.77
C THR A 108 11.60 -3.95 -9.51
N ILE A 109 11.78 -5.28 -9.47
CA ILE A 109 11.47 -6.09 -8.27
C ILE A 109 12.18 -5.56 -7.02
N LYS A 110 13.47 -5.20 -7.13
CA LYS A 110 14.22 -4.60 -6.02
C LYS A 110 13.51 -3.38 -5.43
N LYS A 111 13.09 -2.45 -6.29
CA LYS A 111 12.39 -1.23 -5.86
C LYS A 111 11.08 -1.53 -5.15
N TYR A 112 10.31 -2.50 -5.64
CA TYR A 112 9.05 -2.88 -4.99
C TYR A 112 9.30 -3.61 -3.67
N MET A 113 10.35 -4.42 -3.58
CA MET A 113 10.71 -5.10 -2.34
C MET A 113 11.22 -4.16 -1.26
N GLU A 114 12.02 -3.15 -1.62
CA GLU A 114 12.43 -2.07 -0.71
C GLU A 114 11.20 -1.35 -0.14
N TYR A 115 10.22 -1.03 -1.00
CA TYR A 115 8.96 -0.43 -0.54
C TYR A 115 8.15 -1.38 0.35
N LEU A 116 8.01 -2.65 -0.02
CA LEU A 116 7.27 -3.63 0.78
C LEU A 116 7.94 -3.87 2.15
N GLU A 117 9.27 -3.77 2.22
CA GLU A 117 10.02 -3.83 3.47
C GLU A 117 9.78 -2.57 4.32
N GLU A 118 9.81 -1.38 3.70
CA GLU A 118 9.49 -0.11 4.35
C GLU A 118 8.09 -0.11 4.98
N VAL A 119 7.08 -0.67 4.29
CA VAL A 119 5.71 -0.80 4.81
C VAL A 119 5.48 -2.05 5.67
N GLY A 120 6.53 -2.81 5.99
CA GLY A 120 6.48 -3.96 6.91
C GLY A 120 5.74 -5.18 6.38
N LYS A 121 5.68 -5.37 5.06
CA LYS A 121 5.05 -6.52 4.40
C LYS A 121 6.01 -7.66 4.10
N VAL A 122 7.30 -7.36 3.96
CA VAL A 122 8.36 -8.36 3.79
C VAL A 122 9.51 -8.07 4.76
N SER A 123 10.25 -9.10 5.13
CA SER A 123 11.54 -8.97 5.81
C SER A 123 12.66 -9.32 4.84
N SER A 124 13.80 -8.63 4.93
CA SER A 124 14.99 -8.98 4.16
C SER A 124 16.12 -9.54 5.05
N THR A 125 16.86 -10.50 4.51
CA THR A 125 18.11 -11.02 5.11
C THR A 125 19.20 -11.01 4.05
N ILE A 126 20.38 -10.50 4.41
CA ILE A 126 21.54 -10.51 3.52
C ILE A 126 22.33 -11.79 3.77
N THR A 127 22.52 -12.60 2.72
CA THR A 127 23.42 -13.75 2.78
C THR A 127 24.73 -13.40 2.08
N TYR A 128 25.84 -13.48 2.82
CA TYR A 128 27.19 -13.36 2.27
C TYR A 128 27.70 -14.76 1.92
N GLY A 129 27.67 -15.12 0.64
CA GLY A 129 28.30 -16.34 0.14
C GLY A 129 29.83 -16.23 0.10
N ASN A 130 30.52 -17.36 0.09
CA ASN A 130 31.99 -17.46 0.21
C ASN A 130 32.78 -16.83 -0.97
N ILE A 131 32.13 -16.39 -2.06
CA ILE A 131 32.75 -15.67 -3.18
C ILE A 131 31.73 -14.70 -3.81
N GLY A 132 31.83 -13.40 -3.53
CA GLY A 132 31.17 -12.34 -4.30
C GLY A 132 29.79 -11.88 -3.83
N ARG A 133 29.32 -10.79 -4.48
CA ARG A 133 28.27 -9.80 -4.11
C ARG A 133 27.15 -10.30 -3.16
N PRO A 134 26.77 -9.50 -2.14
CA PRO A 134 25.68 -9.83 -1.22
C PRO A 134 24.36 -10.07 -1.95
N GLU A 135 23.65 -11.14 -1.56
CA GLU A 135 22.34 -11.47 -2.10
C GLU A 135 21.26 -11.23 -1.03
N TYR A 136 20.26 -10.44 -1.40
CA TYR A 136 19.09 -10.16 -0.56
C TYR A 136 18.07 -11.27 -0.74
N LYS A 137 17.66 -11.84 0.39
CA LYS A 137 16.58 -12.81 0.51
C LYS A 137 15.40 -12.16 1.21
N TYR A 138 14.22 -12.32 0.66
CA TYR A 138 12.97 -11.75 1.16
C TYR A 138 12.00 -12.85 1.60
N GLU A 139 11.29 -12.61 2.69
CA GLU A 139 10.21 -13.46 3.18
C GLU A 139 8.96 -12.60 3.43
N TYR A 140 7.78 -13.11 3.04
CA TYR A 140 6.53 -12.41 3.29
C TYR A 140 6.13 -12.50 4.77
N ILE A 141 5.86 -11.35 5.39
CA ILE A 141 5.43 -11.29 6.79
C ILE A 141 3.94 -11.60 6.84
N LYS A 142 3.61 -12.81 7.29
CA LYS A 142 2.22 -13.16 7.58
C LYS A 142 1.74 -12.35 8.78
N ASN A 143 0.84 -11.39 8.56
CA ASN A 143 0.10 -10.78 9.65
C ASN A 143 -0.73 -11.87 10.35
N MET A 144 -0.25 -12.36 11.48
CA MET A 144 -1.08 -13.11 12.42
C MET A 144 -2.09 -12.12 13.00
N VAL A 145 -3.35 -12.28 12.58
CA VAL A 145 -4.52 -11.72 13.27
C VAL A 145 -4.83 -12.59 14.48
#